data_AF-A0A1I3PRS7-F1
#
_entry.id   AF-A0A1I3PRS7-F1
#
_cell.length_a   1.000
_cell.length_b   1.000
_cell.length_c   1.000
_cell.angle_alpha   90.00
_cell.angle_beta   90.00
_cell.angle_gamma   90.00
#
_symmetry.space_group_name_H-M   'P 1'
#
loop_
_entity.id
_entity.type
_entity.pdbx_description
1 polymer ?
#
loop_
_entity_poly.entity_id
_entity_poly.type
_entity_poly.pdbx_seq_one_letter_code
_entity_poly.pdbx_strand_id
1 'polypeptide(L)'
;MREIAVFSGSAHPELAEEICAHLGVDLHPVSVRRFANDCLEVQLQANCRERDVFLIQPIVAPVQEHLVELLLMLDAARGASAARTTVVMPHYAYARSDKKDAPRISIGGRLVADLLVTAGANRVLAMTLHSPQVHGFFSVPVDHLHALRELARHFRRHDLGNTTVVSPDLGNAKPASHFARLLGVPVAAGAKERFADDRVSITSIIGEVAGRDVIVLDDEIAKGSTVLELLARLREMGVRSIRVACTHGLFAGGALKRIADQPDVVEIVCTNTVPVRPDETTPKLTVLSIAPALAEAMRRIHNGESVSALFDAQ
;
A
#
# COMPACT_ATOMS: atom_id res chain seq x y z
N MET A 1 11.48 2.18 30.16
CA MET A 1 11.12 2.14 28.72
C MET A 1 9.66 1.73 28.67
N ARG A 2 8.82 2.37 27.85
CA ARG A 2 7.40 1.94 27.74
C ARG A 2 7.37 0.54 27.16
N GLU A 3 6.46 -0.32 27.59
CA GLU A 3 6.29 -1.62 26.94
C GLU A 3 5.55 -1.44 25.61
N ILE A 4 5.96 -2.18 24.59
CA ILE A 4 5.23 -2.26 23.32
C ILE A 4 4.02 -3.18 23.47
N ALA A 5 2.88 -2.77 22.90
CA ALA A 5 1.69 -3.61 22.79
C ALA A 5 1.18 -3.53 21.35
N VAL A 6 1.07 -4.67 20.67
CA VAL A 6 0.65 -4.73 19.27
C VAL A 6 -0.71 -5.39 19.18
N PHE A 7 -1.62 -4.77 18.44
CA PHE A 7 -2.95 -5.31 18.13
C PHE A 7 -3.17 -5.23 16.62
N SER A 8 -3.98 -6.14 16.10
CA SER A 8 -4.44 -6.11 14.71
C SER A 8 -5.95 -5.92 14.69
N GLY A 9 -6.44 -5.15 13.72
CA GLY A 9 -7.83 -5.31 13.33
C GLY A 9 -8.03 -6.52 12.41
N SER A 10 -9.25 -6.68 11.93
CA SER A 10 -9.69 -7.83 11.14
C SER A 10 -9.21 -7.82 9.69
N ALA A 11 -8.64 -6.72 9.20
CA ALA A 11 -8.39 -6.55 7.78
C ALA A 11 -7.23 -7.39 7.25
N HIS A 12 -6.18 -7.62 8.06
CA HIS A 12 -5.03 -8.44 7.65
C HIS A 12 -4.26 -9.04 8.84
N PRO A 13 -4.87 -9.97 9.59
CA PRO A 13 -4.24 -10.59 10.76
C PRO A 13 -2.94 -11.32 10.42
N GLU A 14 -2.83 -11.94 9.24
CA GLU A 14 -1.64 -12.70 8.83
C GLU A 14 -0.40 -11.79 8.71
N LEU A 15 -0.56 -10.58 8.16
CA LEU A 15 0.53 -9.61 8.10
C LEU A 15 0.91 -9.13 9.50
N ALA A 16 -0.06 -8.92 10.39
CA ALA A 16 0.21 -8.49 11.76
C ALA A 16 0.99 -9.55 12.55
N GLU A 17 0.65 -10.83 12.39
CA GLU A 17 1.40 -11.96 12.95
C GLU A 17 2.84 -12.00 12.42
N GLU A 18 3.02 -11.84 11.10
CA GLU A 18 4.34 -11.81 10.48
C GLU A 18 5.20 -10.65 11.00
N ILE A 19 4.62 -9.45 11.13
CA ILE A 19 5.29 -8.28 11.71
C ILE A 19 5.71 -8.56 13.16
N CYS A 20 4.82 -9.14 13.97
CA CYS A 20 5.10 -9.46 15.37
C CYS A 20 6.21 -10.51 15.50
N ALA A 21 6.23 -11.51 14.62
CA ALA A 21 7.29 -12.52 14.56
C ALA A 21 8.66 -11.89 14.25
N HIS A 22 8.72 -10.93 13.31
CA HIS A 22 9.94 -10.19 13.03
C HIS A 22 10.37 -9.25 14.17
N LEU A 23 9.41 -8.65 14.87
CA LEU A 23 9.66 -7.75 15.99
C LEU A 23 10.02 -8.48 17.30
N GLY A 24 9.69 -9.77 17.41
CA GLY A 24 9.92 -10.59 18.60
C GLY A 24 8.95 -10.29 19.74
N VAL A 25 7.70 -9.97 19.42
CA VAL A 25 6.63 -9.65 20.40
C VAL A 25 5.37 -10.45 20.10
N ASP A 26 4.49 -10.56 21.09
CA ASP A 26 3.19 -11.20 20.92
C ASP A 26 2.18 -10.24 20.26
N LEU A 27 1.36 -10.79 19.35
CA LEU A 27 0.15 -10.11 18.87
C LEU A 27 -0.96 -10.29 19.90
N HIS A 28 -1.42 -9.20 20.51
CA HIS A 28 -2.47 -9.27 21.51
C HIS A 28 -3.86 -9.44 20.87
N PRO A 29 -4.75 -10.23 21.51
CA PRO A 29 -6.08 -10.49 20.98
C PRO A 29 -6.97 -9.25 20.96
N VAL A 30 -7.83 -9.18 19.95
CA VAL A 30 -8.88 -8.16 19.79
C VAL A 30 -10.19 -8.87 19.56
N SER A 31 -11.22 -8.50 20.34
CA SER A 31 -12.58 -8.95 20.11
C SER A 31 -13.33 -7.89 19.31
N VAL A 32 -13.82 -8.27 18.13
CA VAL A 32 -14.68 -7.42 17.29
C VAL A 32 -16.04 -8.09 17.18
N ARG A 33 -17.09 -7.41 17.66
CA ARG A 33 -18.46 -7.92 17.65
C ARG A 33 -19.36 -6.99 16.86
N ARG A 34 -20.26 -7.57 16.07
CA ARG A 34 -21.34 -6.83 15.38
C ARG A 34 -22.65 -7.13 16.08
N PHE A 35 -23.31 -6.08 16.58
CA PHE A 35 -24.61 -6.21 17.24
C PHE A 35 -25.76 -6.30 16.23
N ALA A 36 -26.95 -6.66 16.71
CA ALA A 36 -28.14 -6.81 15.87
C ALA A 36 -28.60 -5.52 15.17
N ASN A 37 -28.15 -4.35 15.63
CA ASN A 37 -28.38 -3.04 15.02
C ASN A 37 -27.24 -2.59 14.09
N ASP A 38 -26.36 -3.52 13.70
CA ASP A 38 -25.23 -3.32 12.78
C ASP A 38 -24.05 -2.48 13.32
N CYS A 39 -24.10 -2.07 14.59
CA CYS A 39 -22.98 -1.39 15.24
C CYS A 39 -21.84 -2.37 15.54
N LEU A 40 -20.60 -1.90 15.33
CA LEU A 40 -19.40 -2.59 15.77
C LEU A 40 -19.06 -2.23 17.22
N GLU A 41 -18.55 -3.21 17.95
CA GLU A 41 -17.89 -3.05 19.24
C GLU A 41 -16.51 -3.69 19.15
N VAL A 42 -15.52 -2.99 19.71
CA VAL A 42 -14.14 -3.44 19.74
C VAL A 42 -13.65 -3.47 21.18
N GLN A 43 -12.99 -4.56 21.57
CA GLN A 43 -12.29 -4.68 22.84
C GLN A 43 -10.85 -5.14 22.62
N LEU A 44 -9.89 -4.33 23.04
CA LEU A 44 -8.48 -4.72 23.13
C LEU A 44 -8.30 -5.60 24.37
N GLN A 45 -7.94 -6.87 24.19
CA GLN A 45 -7.93 -7.87 25.28
C GLN A 45 -6.55 -7.98 25.96
N ALA A 46 -5.81 -6.88 26.02
CA ALA A 46 -4.58 -6.77 26.78
C ALA A 46 -4.44 -5.36 27.40
N ASN A 47 -3.64 -5.25 28.46
CA ASN A 47 -3.42 -3.98 29.14
C ASN A 47 -2.76 -2.97 28.17
N CYS A 48 -3.34 -1.77 28.06
CA CYS A 48 -2.83 -0.67 27.26
C CYS A 48 -2.22 0.46 28.11
N ARG A 49 -2.46 0.49 29.43
CA ARG A 49 -2.11 1.60 30.32
C ARG A 49 -0.61 1.86 30.30
N GLU A 50 -0.24 3.10 30.03
CA GLU A 50 1.15 3.57 29.93
C GLU A 50 2.03 2.86 28.88
N ARG A 51 1.41 2.08 27.98
CA ARG A 51 2.11 1.35 26.90
C ARG A 51 2.22 2.16 25.62
N ASP A 52 3.19 1.77 24.77
CA ASP A 52 3.31 2.23 23.39
C ASP A 52 2.54 1.25 22.48
N VAL A 53 1.33 1.64 22.10
CA VAL A 53 0.37 0.78 21.41
C VAL A 53 0.53 0.96 19.90
N PHE A 54 0.67 -0.15 19.18
CA PHE A 54 0.63 -0.21 17.72
C PHE A 54 -0.63 -0.92 17.26
N LEU A 55 -1.39 -0.28 16.38
CA LEU A 55 -2.61 -0.84 15.78
C LEU A 55 -2.36 -1.09 14.30
N ILE A 56 -2.27 -2.36 13.90
CA ILE A 56 -2.03 -2.77 12.52
C ILE A 56 -3.39 -2.97 11.85
N GLN A 57 -3.73 -2.11 10.88
CA GLN A 57 -4.98 -2.23 10.13
C GLN A 57 -4.84 -1.50 8.78
N PRO A 58 -4.70 -2.23 7.65
CA PRO A 58 -4.91 -1.62 6.35
C PRO A 58 -6.39 -1.26 6.17
N ILE A 59 -6.67 -0.13 5.53
CA ILE A 59 -8.05 0.24 5.16
C ILE A 59 -8.30 -0.33 3.76
N VAL A 60 -8.93 -1.51 3.69
CA VAL A 60 -9.22 -2.26 2.46
C VAL A 60 -10.69 -2.68 2.44
N ALA A 61 -11.18 -3.30 1.35
CA ALA A 61 -12.57 -3.74 1.29
C ALA A 61 -12.88 -4.84 2.35
N PRO A 62 -13.99 -4.75 3.10
CA PRO A 62 -14.98 -3.67 3.09
C PRO A 62 -14.49 -2.41 3.86
N VAL A 63 -14.37 -1.29 3.14
CA VAL A 63 -13.59 -0.10 3.57
C VAL A 63 -14.18 0.59 4.78
N GLN A 64 -15.50 0.70 4.87
CA GLN A 64 -16.15 1.46 5.94
C GLN A 64 -16.04 0.73 7.27
N GLU A 65 -16.19 -0.59 7.23
CA GLU A 65 -16.11 -1.48 8.38
C GLU A 65 -14.70 -1.48 8.95
N HIS A 66 -13.68 -1.67 8.11
CA HIS A 66 -12.29 -1.62 8.57
C HIS A 66 -11.88 -0.24 9.09
N LEU A 67 -12.42 0.84 8.51
CA LEU A 67 -12.22 2.19 9.01
C LEU A 67 -12.88 2.39 10.39
N VAL A 68 -14.16 2.05 10.53
CA VAL A 68 -14.90 2.19 11.81
C VAL A 68 -14.26 1.32 12.88
N GLU A 69 -13.86 0.09 12.55
CA GLU A 69 -13.13 -0.79 13.45
C GLU A 69 -11.83 -0.14 13.96
N LEU A 70 -11.01 0.42 13.07
CA LEU A 70 -9.78 1.13 13.46
C LEU A 70 -10.05 2.33 14.36
N LEU A 71 -11.09 3.11 14.07
CA LEU A 71 -11.49 4.24 14.91
C LEU A 71 -11.90 3.78 16.31
N LEU A 72 -12.62 2.66 16.43
CA LEU A 72 -13.01 2.08 17.72
C LEU A 72 -11.80 1.47 18.47
N MET A 73 -10.85 0.85 17.76
CA MET A 73 -9.59 0.38 18.36
C MET A 73 -8.78 1.55 18.95
N LEU A 74 -8.68 2.67 18.22
CA LEU A 74 -8.01 3.88 18.69
C LEU A 74 -8.69 4.46 19.93
N ASP A 75 -10.01 4.58 19.90
CA ASP A 75 -10.78 5.09 21.03
C ASP A 75 -10.65 4.18 22.26
N ALA A 76 -10.69 2.86 22.07
CA ALA A 76 -10.48 1.87 23.13
C ALA A 76 -9.07 1.98 23.74
N ALA A 77 -8.02 2.10 22.93
CA ALA A 77 -6.65 2.29 23.42
C ALA A 77 -6.49 3.59 24.21
N ARG A 78 -7.06 4.69 23.70
CA ARG A 78 -7.06 6.00 24.38
C ARG A 78 -7.81 5.94 25.71
N GLY A 79 -9.03 5.37 25.72
CA GLY A 79 -9.83 5.19 26.94
C GLY A 79 -9.16 4.29 27.97
N ALA A 80 -8.37 3.31 27.51
CA ALA A 80 -7.55 2.44 28.36
C ALA A 80 -6.23 3.09 28.84
N SER A 81 -6.04 4.41 28.62
CA SER A 81 -4.86 5.17 29.05
C SER A 81 -3.55 4.74 28.38
N ALA A 82 -3.58 4.40 27.08
CA ALA A 82 -2.36 4.22 26.30
C ALA A 82 -1.49 5.49 26.34
N ALA A 83 -0.18 5.34 26.54
CA ALA A 83 0.73 6.49 26.59
C ALA A 83 1.07 7.05 25.21
N ARG A 84 0.96 6.21 24.17
CA ARG A 84 1.05 6.58 22.76
C ARG A 84 0.36 5.52 21.91
N THR A 85 -0.33 5.95 20.86
CA THR A 85 -0.91 5.07 19.84
C THR A 85 -0.30 5.38 18.47
N THR A 86 0.23 4.36 17.81
CA THR A 86 0.72 4.42 16.43
C THR A 86 -0.17 3.57 15.54
N VAL A 87 -0.77 4.18 14.53
CA VAL A 87 -1.50 3.43 13.49
C VAL A 87 -0.50 2.92 12.47
N VAL A 88 -0.40 1.61 12.31
CA VAL A 88 0.35 0.97 11.24
C VAL A 88 -0.63 0.65 10.12
N MET A 89 -0.53 1.40 9.02
CA MET A 89 -1.49 1.38 7.92
C MET A 89 -0.81 0.97 6.61
N PRO A 90 -0.70 -0.35 6.34
CA PRO A 90 -0.09 -0.85 5.11
C PRO A 90 -0.78 -0.36 3.83
N HIS A 91 -2.06 -0.03 3.88
CA HIS A 91 -2.81 0.53 2.76
C HIS A 91 -3.83 1.57 3.23
N TYR A 92 -3.93 2.69 2.50
CA TYR A 92 -4.84 3.80 2.81
C TYR A 92 -5.86 4.05 1.68
N ALA A 93 -7.03 3.40 1.73
CA ALA A 93 -8.03 3.45 0.63
C ALA A 93 -8.45 4.87 0.20
N TYR A 94 -8.51 5.82 1.13
CA TYR A 94 -8.92 7.20 0.84
C TYR A 94 -7.79 8.07 0.27
N ALA A 95 -6.57 7.54 0.11
CA ALA A 95 -5.42 8.28 -0.41
C ALA A 95 -5.63 8.87 -1.82
N ARG A 96 -6.54 8.29 -2.62
CA ARG A 96 -6.87 8.78 -3.97
C ARG A 96 -7.86 9.94 -3.99
N SER A 97 -8.51 10.24 -2.86
CA SER A 97 -9.37 11.41 -2.68
C SER A 97 -8.57 12.53 -2.02
N ASP A 98 -7.51 12.97 -2.70
CA ASP A 98 -6.47 13.89 -2.22
C ASP A 98 -6.59 15.33 -2.74
N LYS A 99 -7.47 15.58 -3.71
CA LYS A 99 -7.67 16.89 -4.31
C LYS A 99 -9.11 17.11 -4.75
N LYS A 100 -9.45 18.37 -5.03
CA LYS A 100 -10.70 18.75 -5.68
C LYS A 100 -10.49 18.82 -7.18
N ASP A 101 -10.87 17.79 -7.91
CA ASP A 101 -10.88 17.76 -9.38
C ASP A 101 -12.25 18.16 -9.98
N ALA A 102 -13.28 18.29 -9.14
CA ALA A 102 -14.59 18.84 -9.51
C ALA A 102 -15.14 19.78 -8.41
N PRO A 103 -16.06 20.70 -8.75
CA PRO A 103 -16.76 21.52 -7.77
C PRO A 103 -17.57 20.67 -6.78
N ARG A 104 -17.51 21.04 -5.49
CA ARG A 104 -18.35 20.47 -4.41
C ARG A 104 -18.14 18.98 -4.10
N ILE A 105 -16.94 18.45 -4.34
CA ILE A 105 -16.54 17.12 -3.84
C ILE A 105 -15.80 17.20 -2.50
N SER A 106 -15.79 16.10 -1.76
CA SER A 106 -15.00 15.94 -0.54
C SER A 106 -13.52 15.66 -0.85
N ILE A 107 -12.65 15.96 0.11
CA ILE A 107 -11.27 15.45 0.14
C ILE A 107 -11.26 14.34 1.19
N GLY A 108 -11.69 13.14 0.78
CA GLY A 108 -11.89 12.00 1.66
C GLY A 108 -10.62 11.60 2.40
N GLY A 109 -9.46 11.69 1.74
CA GLY A 109 -8.16 11.41 2.35
C GLY A 109 -7.83 12.36 3.49
N ARG A 110 -8.28 13.62 3.44
CA ARG A 110 -8.11 14.57 4.54
C ARG A 110 -9.09 14.29 5.68
N LEU A 111 -10.36 14.09 5.34
CA LEU A 111 -11.41 13.79 6.32
C LEU A 111 -11.06 12.58 7.17
N VAL A 112 -10.62 11.48 6.54
CA VAL A 112 -10.29 10.25 7.26
C VAL A 112 -9.02 10.41 8.11
N ALA A 113 -8.03 11.18 7.66
CA ALA A 113 -6.86 11.52 8.46
C ALA A 113 -7.27 12.28 9.75
N ASP A 114 -8.16 13.29 9.61
CA ASP A 114 -8.68 14.05 10.75
C ASP A 114 -9.49 13.16 11.72
N LEU A 115 -10.27 12.20 11.20
CA LEU A 115 -11.01 11.23 12.03
C LEU A 115 -10.07 10.32 12.83
N LEU A 116 -9.00 9.80 12.23
CA LEU A 116 -8.02 8.94 12.92
C LEU A 116 -7.31 9.69 14.05
N VAL A 117 -6.90 10.93 13.80
CA VAL A 117 -6.31 11.79 14.83
C VAL A 117 -7.34 12.06 15.94
N THR A 118 -8.58 12.38 15.58
CA THR A 118 -9.68 12.63 16.54
C THR A 118 -10.00 11.41 17.40
N ALA A 119 -9.96 10.21 16.83
CA ALA A 119 -10.15 8.96 17.56
C ALA A 119 -9.00 8.64 18.52
N GLY A 120 -7.82 9.22 18.29
CA GLY A 120 -6.72 9.20 19.25
C GLY A 120 -5.38 8.78 18.69
N ALA A 121 -5.18 8.72 17.37
CA ALA A 121 -3.88 8.39 16.78
C ALA A 121 -2.83 9.48 17.11
N ASN A 122 -1.68 9.09 17.66
CA ASN A 122 -0.57 10.01 17.92
C ASN A 122 0.51 10.00 16.84
N ARG A 123 0.52 8.96 15.99
CA ARG A 123 1.45 8.76 14.87
C ARG A 123 0.83 7.82 13.85
N VAL A 124 1.24 7.96 12.59
CA VAL A 124 0.90 7.01 11.52
C VAL A 124 2.17 6.46 10.89
N LEU A 125 2.25 5.16 10.69
CA LEU A 125 3.23 4.47 9.87
C LEU A 125 2.51 3.95 8.63
N ALA A 126 2.75 4.59 7.47
CA ALA A 126 2.09 4.28 6.21
C ALA A 126 3.06 3.64 5.21
N MET A 127 2.52 2.87 4.25
CA MET A 127 3.28 2.32 3.12
C MET A 127 2.72 2.86 1.80
N THR A 128 3.58 3.42 0.95
CA THR A 128 3.29 3.88 -0.42
C THR A 128 1.95 4.63 -0.58
N LEU A 129 1.85 5.83 0.00
CA LEU A 129 0.72 6.72 -0.23
C LEU A 129 0.62 7.14 -1.71
N HIS A 130 -0.60 7.16 -2.25
CA HIS A 130 -0.90 7.49 -3.65
C HIS A 130 -0.22 8.78 -4.13
N SER A 131 -0.35 9.85 -3.33
CA SER A 131 0.35 11.10 -3.54
C SER A 131 1.20 11.43 -2.32
N PRO A 132 2.45 11.90 -2.48
CA PRO A 132 3.31 12.23 -1.33
C PRO A 132 2.73 13.35 -0.46
N GLN A 133 1.84 14.19 -1.01
CA GLN A 133 1.14 15.25 -0.28
C GLN A 133 0.11 14.72 0.72
N VAL A 134 -0.38 13.48 0.56
CA VAL A 134 -1.30 12.83 1.53
C VAL A 134 -0.64 12.73 2.90
N HIS A 135 0.69 12.66 2.97
CA HIS A 135 1.46 12.80 4.20
C HIS A 135 1.01 14.05 5.00
N GLY A 136 0.86 15.20 4.34
CA GLY A 136 0.45 16.46 4.97
C GLY A 136 -1.00 16.53 5.42
N PHE A 137 -1.82 15.49 5.21
CA PHE A 137 -3.19 15.46 5.74
C PHE A 137 -3.24 15.19 7.23
N PHE A 138 -2.25 14.47 7.77
CA PHE A 138 -2.19 14.16 9.18
C PHE A 138 -1.54 15.32 9.94
N SER A 139 -2.19 15.75 11.03
CA SER A 139 -1.65 16.75 11.96
C SER A 139 -0.70 16.15 13.01
N VAL A 140 -0.41 14.84 12.90
CA VAL A 140 0.51 14.08 13.74
C VAL A 140 1.68 13.57 12.89
N PRO A 141 2.82 13.18 13.50
CA PRO A 141 3.94 12.62 12.74
C PRO A 141 3.52 11.42 11.88
N VAL A 142 3.99 11.39 10.63
CA VAL A 142 3.80 10.27 9.72
C VAL A 142 5.15 9.75 9.25
N ASP A 143 5.37 8.46 9.44
CA ASP A 143 6.47 7.73 8.83
C ASP A 143 5.94 7.08 7.55
N HIS A 144 6.38 7.56 6.39
CA HIS A 144 5.92 7.10 5.08
C HIS A 144 6.98 6.21 4.44
N LEU A 145 6.78 4.89 4.53
CA LEU A 145 7.63 3.88 3.89
C LEU A 145 7.26 3.67 2.42
N HIS A 146 8.15 3.04 1.67
CA HIS A 146 7.94 2.65 0.28
C HIS A 146 8.41 1.22 0.03
N ALA A 147 7.65 0.45 -0.75
CA ALA A 147 7.98 -0.94 -1.07
C ALA A 147 8.91 -1.12 -2.30
N LEU A 148 9.47 -0.02 -2.83
CA LEU A 148 10.28 -0.06 -4.05
C LEU A 148 11.53 -0.93 -3.89
N ARG A 149 12.08 -1.03 -2.68
CA ARG A 149 13.29 -1.83 -2.40
C ARG A 149 12.98 -3.32 -2.41
N GLU A 150 11.84 -3.71 -1.85
CA GLU A 150 11.31 -5.07 -1.84
C GLU A 150 11.05 -5.55 -3.26
N LEU A 151 10.33 -4.73 -4.04
CA LEU A 151 10.10 -4.97 -5.47
C LEU A 151 11.43 -5.05 -6.24
N ALA A 152 12.39 -4.16 -5.97
CA ALA A 152 13.66 -4.15 -6.71
C ALA A 152 14.50 -5.39 -6.36
N ARG A 153 14.52 -5.81 -5.10
CA ARG A 153 15.18 -7.03 -4.64
C ARG A 153 14.63 -8.26 -5.36
N HIS A 154 13.32 -8.32 -5.59
CA HIS A 154 12.70 -9.38 -6.37
C HIS A 154 13.25 -9.44 -7.80
N PHE A 155 13.22 -8.32 -8.54
CA PHE A 155 13.60 -8.30 -9.95
C PHE A 155 15.10 -8.37 -10.21
N ARG A 156 15.95 -7.93 -9.28
CA ARG A 156 17.42 -8.05 -9.38
C ARG A 156 17.92 -9.50 -9.49
N ARG A 157 17.06 -10.48 -9.22
CA ARG A 157 17.37 -11.91 -9.38
C ARG A 157 17.28 -12.38 -10.83
N HIS A 158 16.79 -11.54 -11.74
CA HIS A 158 16.68 -11.82 -13.17
C HIS A 158 17.71 -11.03 -13.97
N ASP A 159 17.97 -11.45 -15.21
CA ASP A 159 18.71 -10.64 -16.17
C ASP A 159 17.84 -9.47 -16.64
N LEU A 160 18.30 -8.25 -16.39
CA LEU A 160 17.62 -7.00 -16.71
C LEU A 160 18.32 -6.20 -17.83
N GLY A 161 19.30 -6.79 -18.52
CA GLY A 161 20.13 -6.08 -19.52
C GLY A 161 19.34 -5.46 -20.69
N ASN A 162 18.15 -6.00 -20.99
CA ASN A 162 17.23 -5.46 -22.00
C ASN A 162 15.87 -5.03 -21.42
N THR A 163 15.85 -4.54 -20.18
CA THR A 163 14.61 -4.16 -19.49
C THR A 163 14.39 -2.64 -19.50
N THR A 164 13.13 -2.20 -19.54
CA THR A 164 12.71 -0.81 -19.26
C THR A 164 11.59 -0.83 -18.21
N VAL A 165 11.68 0.04 -17.20
CA VAL A 165 10.54 0.28 -16.29
C VAL A 165 9.57 1.24 -16.94
N VAL A 166 8.27 0.93 -16.89
CA VAL A 166 7.22 1.76 -17.50
C VAL A 166 6.24 2.23 -16.42
N SER A 167 6.08 3.54 -16.29
CA SER A 167 5.00 4.13 -15.49
C SER A 167 3.70 4.22 -16.32
N PRO A 168 2.54 3.77 -15.80
CA PRO A 168 1.26 3.89 -16.50
C PRO A 168 0.78 5.32 -16.71
N ASP A 169 1.23 6.26 -15.87
CA ASP A 169 0.97 7.69 -16.04
C ASP A 169 2.15 8.57 -15.61
N LEU A 170 2.07 9.86 -15.95
CA LEU A 170 3.09 10.85 -15.60
C LEU A 170 3.14 11.19 -14.10
N GLY A 171 2.05 10.96 -13.35
CA GLY A 171 1.99 11.19 -11.91
C GLY A 171 2.90 10.23 -11.15
N ASN A 172 2.96 8.98 -11.60
CA ASN A 172 3.81 7.93 -11.02
C ASN A 172 5.23 7.86 -11.64
N ALA A 173 5.58 8.78 -12.55
CA ALA A 173 6.88 8.76 -13.24
C ALA A 173 8.08 8.91 -12.29
N LYS A 174 7.93 9.65 -11.18
CA LYS A 174 9.01 9.84 -10.20
C LYS A 174 9.32 8.56 -9.40
N PRO A 175 8.33 7.87 -8.80
CA PRO A 175 8.54 6.52 -8.24
C PRO A 175 9.11 5.53 -9.26
N ALA A 176 8.58 5.49 -10.49
CA ALA A 176 9.11 4.63 -11.56
C ALA A 176 10.57 4.92 -11.89
N SER A 177 10.96 6.19 -11.96
CA SER A 177 12.36 6.59 -12.19
C SER A 177 13.27 6.16 -11.03
N HIS A 178 12.79 6.26 -9.78
CA HIS A 178 13.54 5.78 -8.62
C HIS A 178 13.73 4.26 -8.68
N PHE A 179 12.65 3.52 -9.00
CA PHE A 179 12.69 2.08 -9.15
C PHE A 179 13.64 1.63 -10.28
N ALA A 180 13.59 2.30 -11.44
CA ALA A 180 14.49 2.06 -12.55
C ALA A 180 15.96 2.26 -12.15
N ARG A 181 16.26 3.31 -11.36
CA ARG A 181 17.60 3.55 -10.79
C ARG A 181 18.03 2.43 -9.83
N LEU A 182 17.14 1.90 -9.00
CA LEU A 182 17.43 0.75 -8.14
C LEU A 182 17.76 -0.50 -8.96
N LEU A 183 17.18 -0.66 -10.14
CA LEU A 183 17.43 -1.79 -11.05
C LEU A 183 18.59 -1.55 -12.02
N GLY A 184 19.07 -0.31 -12.17
CA GLY A 184 20.09 0.05 -13.16
C GLY A 184 19.58 0.03 -14.61
N VAL A 185 18.29 0.30 -14.82
CA VAL A 185 17.63 0.22 -16.14
C VAL A 185 16.98 1.55 -16.55
N PRO A 186 16.67 1.77 -17.85
CA PRO A 186 15.91 2.93 -18.32
C PRO A 186 14.47 2.98 -17.77
N VAL A 187 13.87 4.16 -17.85
CA VAL A 187 12.46 4.41 -17.51
C VAL A 187 11.72 5.00 -18.71
N ALA A 188 10.46 4.61 -18.87
CA ALA A 188 9.49 5.21 -19.78
C ALA A 188 8.19 5.54 -19.01
N ALA A 189 7.37 6.43 -19.55
CA ALA A 189 6.09 6.80 -18.93
C ALA A 189 5.00 7.02 -19.98
N GLY A 190 3.78 6.57 -19.67
CA GLY A 190 2.58 6.86 -20.45
C GLY A 190 2.07 8.27 -20.21
N ALA A 191 1.77 9.00 -21.28
CA ALA A 191 0.94 10.19 -21.24
C ALA A 191 -0.53 9.76 -21.34
N LYS A 192 -1.33 10.11 -20.34
CA LYS A 192 -2.71 9.68 -20.18
C LYS A 192 -3.66 10.87 -20.30
N GLU A 193 -4.73 10.69 -21.08
CA GLU A 193 -5.89 11.58 -21.07
C GLU A 193 -7.08 10.86 -20.41
N ARG A 194 -7.83 11.60 -19.59
CA ARG A 194 -9.09 11.12 -18.98
C ARG A 194 -10.26 11.84 -19.66
N PHE A 195 -11.22 11.08 -20.16
CA PHE A 195 -12.45 11.62 -20.73
C PHE A 195 -13.56 11.71 -19.68
N ALA A 196 -14.63 12.46 -20.00
CA ALA A 196 -15.73 12.74 -19.07
C ALA A 196 -16.59 11.51 -18.70
N ASP A 197 -16.46 10.40 -19.44
CA ASP A 197 -17.17 9.13 -19.23
C ASP A 197 -16.33 8.08 -18.49
N ASP A 198 -15.36 8.51 -17.67
CA ASP A 198 -14.39 7.69 -16.95
C ASP A 198 -13.48 6.82 -17.84
N ARG A 199 -13.52 6.99 -19.16
CA ARG A 199 -12.59 6.32 -20.06
C ARG A 199 -11.20 6.93 -19.95
N VAL A 200 -10.23 6.04 -19.99
CA VAL A 200 -8.80 6.34 -19.97
C VAL A 200 -8.21 5.96 -21.32
N SER A 201 -7.49 6.88 -21.97
CA SER A 201 -6.63 6.54 -23.11
C SER A 201 -5.19 6.92 -22.80
N ILE A 202 -4.27 6.07 -23.24
CA ILE A 202 -2.84 6.39 -23.26
C ILE A 202 -2.54 6.93 -24.66
N THR A 203 -2.20 8.22 -24.73
CA THR A 203 -2.01 8.93 -26.00
C THR A 203 -0.61 8.75 -26.56
N SER A 204 0.40 8.59 -25.69
CA SER A 204 1.78 8.31 -26.08
C SER A 204 2.56 7.66 -24.94
N ILE A 205 3.65 6.98 -25.29
CA ILE A 205 4.65 6.48 -24.34
C ILE A 205 5.95 7.24 -24.61
N ILE A 206 6.49 7.88 -23.58
CA ILE A 206 7.75 8.64 -23.63
C ILE A 206 8.84 7.72 -23.08
N GLY A 207 9.82 7.36 -23.93
CA GLY A 207 10.94 6.46 -23.59
C GLY A 207 11.02 5.25 -24.52
N GLU A 208 12.15 4.55 -24.51
CA GLU A 208 12.40 3.41 -25.40
C GLU A 208 11.87 2.10 -24.80
N VAL A 209 10.97 1.44 -25.53
CA VAL A 209 10.32 0.18 -25.13
C VAL A 209 10.31 -0.87 -26.25
N ALA A 210 10.55 -0.49 -27.50
CA ALA A 210 10.44 -1.40 -28.63
C ALA A 210 11.54 -2.47 -28.58
N GLY A 211 11.17 -3.75 -28.72
CA GLY A 211 12.10 -4.86 -28.63
C GLY A 211 12.70 -5.08 -27.23
N ARG A 212 12.12 -4.47 -26.17
CA ARG A 212 12.59 -4.59 -24.78
C ARG A 212 11.63 -5.41 -23.93
N ASP A 213 12.14 -5.98 -22.84
CA ASP A 213 11.31 -6.48 -21.75
C ASP A 213 10.87 -5.29 -20.89
N VAL A 214 9.63 -5.28 -20.41
CA VAL A 214 9.12 -4.15 -19.63
C VAL A 214 8.60 -4.55 -18.26
N ILE A 215 8.87 -3.71 -17.27
CA ILE A 215 8.27 -3.81 -15.93
C ILE A 215 7.33 -2.62 -15.77
N VAL A 216 6.02 -2.86 -15.84
CA VAL A 216 5.01 -1.86 -15.54
C VAL A 216 4.95 -1.69 -14.02
N LEU A 217 5.23 -0.49 -13.51
CA LEU A 217 5.19 -0.18 -12.09
C LEU A 217 4.05 0.79 -11.77
N ASP A 218 3.15 0.40 -10.88
CA ASP A 218 2.13 1.28 -10.31
C ASP A 218 2.21 1.30 -8.77
N ASP A 219 1.62 2.30 -8.10
CA ASP A 219 1.46 2.26 -6.64
C ASP A 219 0.38 1.23 -6.26
N GLU A 220 -0.73 1.26 -6.97
CA GLU A 220 -1.95 0.50 -6.69
C GLU A 220 -2.59 -0.09 -7.96
N ILE A 221 -3.02 -1.35 -7.91
CA ILE A 221 -3.87 -1.95 -8.96
C ILE A 221 -5.22 -2.35 -8.37
N ALA A 222 -6.24 -1.54 -8.66
CA ALA A 222 -7.64 -1.84 -8.32
C ALA A 222 -8.36 -2.60 -9.46
N LYS A 223 -9.07 -1.89 -10.36
CA LYS A 223 -9.82 -2.50 -11.47
C LYS A 223 -8.95 -3.04 -12.62
N GLY A 224 -7.66 -2.66 -12.65
CA GLY A 224 -6.71 -3.04 -13.70
C GLY A 224 -6.87 -2.32 -15.03
N SER A 225 -7.84 -1.43 -15.20
CA SER A 225 -8.16 -0.80 -16.50
C SER A 225 -6.98 -0.01 -17.09
N THR A 226 -6.25 0.75 -16.27
CA THR A 226 -5.09 1.53 -16.75
C THR A 226 -3.94 0.61 -17.17
N VAL A 227 -3.69 -0.46 -16.39
CA VAL A 227 -2.69 -1.47 -16.75
C VAL A 227 -3.07 -2.15 -18.06
N LEU A 228 -4.30 -2.64 -18.20
CA LEU A 228 -4.76 -3.34 -19.42
C LEU A 228 -4.65 -2.47 -20.68
N GLU A 229 -5.03 -1.19 -20.61
CA GLU A 229 -4.84 -0.24 -21.70
C GLU A 229 -3.35 -0.06 -22.06
N LEU A 230 -2.48 0.03 -21.04
CA LEU A 230 -1.04 0.14 -21.24
C LEU A 230 -0.46 -1.12 -21.90
N LEU A 231 -0.90 -2.31 -21.49
CA LEU A 231 -0.45 -3.58 -22.08
C LEU A 231 -0.77 -3.62 -23.57
N ALA A 232 -1.97 -3.17 -23.98
CA ALA A 232 -2.35 -3.09 -25.39
C ALA A 232 -1.40 -2.16 -26.19
N ARG A 233 -1.08 -0.97 -25.65
CA ARG A 233 -0.16 -0.02 -26.30
C ARG A 233 1.28 -0.54 -26.36
N LEU A 234 1.77 -1.14 -25.30
CA LEU A 234 3.11 -1.74 -25.27
C LEU A 234 3.25 -2.84 -26.34
N ARG A 235 2.18 -3.63 -26.55
CA ARG A 235 2.13 -4.66 -27.59
C ARG A 235 2.20 -4.08 -29.00
N GLU A 236 1.47 -3.01 -29.27
CA GLU A 236 1.54 -2.28 -30.55
C GLU A 236 2.95 -1.73 -30.82
N MET A 237 3.70 -1.39 -29.77
CA MET A 237 5.09 -0.92 -29.85
C MET A 237 6.14 -2.04 -29.93
N GLY A 238 5.72 -3.31 -29.91
CA GLY A 238 6.62 -4.45 -30.10
C GLY A 238 7.52 -4.77 -28.90
N VAL A 239 7.02 -4.65 -27.66
CA VAL A 239 7.72 -5.18 -26.47
C VAL A 239 7.88 -6.71 -26.53
N ARG A 240 8.91 -7.24 -25.88
CA ARG A 240 9.22 -8.69 -25.85
C ARG A 240 8.41 -9.45 -24.80
N SER A 241 8.34 -8.92 -23.59
CA SER A 241 7.59 -9.49 -22.47
C SER A 241 7.24 -8.40 -21.47
N ILE A 242 6.18 -8.63 -20.70
CA ILE A 242 5.66 -7.67 -19.72
C ILE A 242 5.62 -8.31 -18.33
N ARG A 243 6.17 -7.62 -17.34
CA ARG A 243 5.96 -7.88 -15.92
C ARG A 243 5.18 -6.73 -15.34
N VAL A 244 4.27 -7.01 -14.41
CA VAL A 244 3.48 -6.00 -13.73
C VAL A 244 3.89 -5.99 -12.26
N ALA A 245 4.14 -4.81 -11.69
CA ALA A 245 4.54 -4.63 -10.32
C ALA A 245 3.68 -3.54 -9.66
N CYS A 246 3.17 -3.79 -8.47
CA CYS A 246 2.57 -2.74 -7.65
C CYS A 246 2.87 -2.90 -6.16
N THR A 247 2.70 -1.84 -5.37
CA THR A 247 2.71 -2.02 -3.91
C THR A 247 1.39 -2.67 -3.49
N HIS A 248 0.27 -2.03 -3.83
CA HIS A 248 -1.06 -2.42 -3.36
C HIS A 248 -1.84 -3.17 -4.45
N GLY A 249 -1.94 -4.50 -4.31
CA GLY A 249 -2.74 -5.33 -5.20
C GLY A 249 -4.17 -5.50 -4.68
N LEU A 250 -5.09 -4.56 -4.96
CA LEU A 250 -6.50 -4.72 -4.57
C LEU A 250 -7.27 -5.64 -5.52
N PHE A 251 -6.86 -5.69 -6.78
CA PHE A 251 -7.35 -6.59 -7.83
C PHE A 251 -8.88 -6.73 -8.02
N ALA A 252 -9.63 -5.71 -7.59
CA ALA A 252 -11.08 -5.71 -7.59
C ALA A 252 -11.73 -6.07 -8.93
N GLY A 253 -12.81 -6.85 -8.85
CA GLY A 253 -13.63 -7.22 -10.01
C GLY A 253 -12.88 -8.10 -11.01
N GLY A 254 -12.04 -9.02 -10.53
CA GLY A 254 -11.30 -9.99 -11.35
C GLY A 254 -10.15 -9.38 -12.14
N ALA A 255 -9.58 -8.26 -11.68
CA ALA A 255 -8.52 -7.57 -12.38
C ALA A 255 -7.25 -8.42 -12.49
N LEU A 256 -6.89 -9.15 -11.43
CA LEU A 256 -5.74 -10.06 -11.43
C LEU A 256 -5.83 -11.07 -12.56
N LYS A 257 -6.98 -11.75 -12.69
CA LYS A 257 -7.21 -12.73 -13.75
C LYS A 257 -7.11 -12.09 -15.14
N ARG A 258 -7.78 -10.95 -15.37
CA ARG A 258 -7.72 -10.26 -16.67
C ARG A 258 -6.30 -9.87 -17.09
N ILE A 259 -5.47 -9.45 -16.13
CA ILE A 259 -4.05 -9.11 -16.37
C ILE A 259 -3.26 -10.39 -16.62
N ALA A 260 -3.45 -11.44 -15.82
CA ALA A 260 -2.74 -12.71 -15.95
C ALA A 260 -3.06 -13.45 -17.25
N ASP A 261 -4.28 -13.32 -17.77
CA ASP A 261 -4.72 -13.92 -19.03
C ASP A 261 -4.08 -13.26 -20.27
N GLN A 262 -3.38 -12.13 -20.10
CA GLN A 262 -2.62 -11.52 -21.20
C GLN A 262 -1.40 -12.39 -21.56
N PRO A 263 -1.20 -12.71 -22.85
CA PRO A 263 -0.17 -13.67 -23.28
C PRO A 263 1.26 -13.14 -23.10
N ASP A 264 1.43 -11.82 -23.20
CA ASP A 264 2.68 -11.10 -23.02
C ASP A 264 3.01 -10.81 -21.56
N VAL A 265 2.06 -10.95 -20.63
CA VAL A 265 2.32 -10.84 -19.20
C VAL A 265 2.92 -12.14 -18.67
N VAL A 266 4.17 -12.09 -18.20
CA VAL A 266 4.89 -13.26 -17.69
C VAL A 266 4.86 -13.37 -16.18
N GLU A 267 4.68 -12.25 -15.47
CA GLU A 267 4.67 -12.20 -14.01
C GLU A 267 3.92 -10.96 -13.51
N ILE A 268 3.24 -11.10 -12.37
CA ILE A 268 2.58 -10.04 -11.61
C ILE A 268 3.16 -10.10 -10.20
N VAL A 269 3.71 -8.99 -9.71
CA VAL A 269 4.34 -8.90 -8.40
C VAL A 269 3.64 -7.82 -7.58
N CYS A 270 3.13 -8.17 -6.41
CA CYS A 270 2.62 -7.19 -5.46
C CYS A 270 3.21 -7.41 -4.07
N THR A 271 2.85 -6.56 -3.11
CA THR A 271 3.16 -6.79 -1.69
C THR A 271 1.94 -7.29 -0.92
N ASN A 272 2.16 -7.85 0.26
CA ASN A 272 1.09 -8.17 1.21
C ASN A 272 0.57 -6.96 2.01
N THR A 273 0.68 -5.73 1.49
CA THR A 273 0.01 -4.56 2.10
C THR A 273 -1.52 -4.66 2.08
N VAL A 274 -2.06 -5.44 1.14
CA VAL A 274 -3.47 -5.77 1.01
C VAL A 274 -3.57 -7.30 1.04
N PRO A 275 -4.50 -7.89 1.81
CA PRO A 275 -4.70 -9.34 1.79
C PRO A 275 -5.15 -9.79 0.41
N VAL A 276 -4.45 -10.77 -0.16
CA VAL A 276 -4.86 -11.42 -1.41
C VAL A 276 -5.93 -12.46 -1.07
N ARG A 277 -7.10 -12.37 -1.70
CA ARG A 277 -8.19 -13.30 -1.43
C ARG A 277 -7.82 -14.70 -1.93
N PRO A 278 -8.16 -15.79 -1.20
CA PRO A 278 -7.80 -17.15 -1.62
C PRO A 278 -8.29 -17.54 -3.03
N ASP A 279 -9.41 -16.97 -3.48
CA ASP A 279 -10.02 -17.17 -4.80
C ASP A 279 -9.41 -16.28 -5.90
N GLU A 280 -8.61 -15.28 -5.52
CA GLU A 280 -7.89 -14.38 -6.42
C GLU A 280 -6.41 -14.77 -6.52
N THR A 281 -6.15 -15.96 -7.05
CA THR A 281 -4.78 -16.47 -7.28
C THR A 281 -4.53 -16.84 -8.74
N THR A 282 -3.27 -16.80 -9.14
CA THR A 282 -2.80 -17.21 -10.46
C THR A 282 -1.33 -17.64 -10.35
N PRO A 283 -0.85 -18.62 -11.15
CA PRO A 283 0.56 -19.01 -11.15
C PRO A 283 1.53 -17.87 -11.51
N LYS A 284 1.02 -16.79 -12.12
CA LYS A 284 1.80 -15.60 -12.46
C LYS A 284 1.94 -14.61 -11.30
N LEU A 285 1.23 -14.79 -10.19
CA LEU A 285 1.25 -13.85 -9.05
C LEU A 285 2.33 -14.23 -8.04
N THR A 286 3.21 -13.28 -7.75
CA THR A 286 4.15 -13.31 -6.63
C THR A 286 3.75 -12.24 -5.62
N VAL A 287 3.56 -12.63 -4.35
CA VAL A 287 3.28 -11.68 -3.25
C VAL A 287 4.52 -11.58 -2.37
N LEU A 288 5.06 -10.36 -2.24
CA LEU A 288 6.23 -10.07 -1.41
C LEU A 288 5.78 -9.59 -0.03
N SER A 289 6.46 -10.06 1.01
CA SER A 289 6.22 -9.54 2.35
C SER A 289 6.87 -8.17 2.57
N ILE A 290 6.12 -7.26 3.18
CA ILE A 290 6.64 -6.00 3.75
C ILE A 290 6.78 -6.04 5.27
N ALA A 291 6.52 -7.18 5.91
CA ALA A 291 6.59 -7.33 7.36
C ALA A 291 7.98 -6.99 7.94
N PRO A 292 9.12 -7.39 7.34
CA PRO A 292 10.43 -7.00 7.86
C PRO A 292 10.63 -5.48 7.92
N ALA A 293 10.16 -4.76 6.90
CA ALA A 293 10.29 -3.30 6.81
C ALA A 293 9.41 -2.60 7.86
N LEU A 294 8.16 -3.06 8.03
CA LEU A 294 7.27 -2.52 9.06
C LEU A 294 7.75 -2.84 10.47
N ALA A 295 8.21 -4.07 10.73
CA ALA A 295 8.74 -4.46 12.05
C ALA A 295 9.94 -3.61 12.45
N GLU A 296 10.90 -3.40 11.53
CA GLU A 296 12.05 -2.55 11.82
C GLU A 296 11.67 -1.07 12.01
N ALA A 297 10.70 -0.56 11.24
CA ALA A 297 10.18 0.79 11.46
C ALA A 297 9.48 0.93 12.82
N MET A 298 8.65 -0.04 13.21
CA MET A 298 8.01 -0.08 14.54
C MET A 298 9.04 -0.11 15.67
N ARG A 299 10.09 -0.95 15.54
CA ARG A 299 11.19 -1.01 16.51
C ARG A 299 11.89 0.35 16.66
N ARG A 300 12.20 1.02 15.55
CA ARG A 300 12.85 2.34 15.55
C ARG A 300 11.96 3.42 16.17
N ILE A 301 10.67 3.44 15.81
CA ILE A 301 9.68 4.37 16.39
C ILE A 301 9.56 4.18 17.90
N HIS A 302 9.55 2.92 18.35
CA HIS A 302 9.49 2.58 19.77
C HIS A 302 10.73 3.07 20.52
N ASN A 303 11.92 2.81 19.96
CA ASN A 303 13.21 3.15 20.57
C ASN A 303 13.63 4.62 20.41
N GLY A 304 12.90 5.40 19.60
CA GLY A 304 13.29 6.77 19.27
C GLY A 304 14.49 6.85 18.30
N GLU A 305 14.73 5.81 17.52
CA GLU A 305 15.78 5.74 16.51
C GLU A 305 15.31 6.36 15.18
N SER A 306 16.26 6.77 14.34
CA SER A 306 15.94 7.31 13.01
C SER A 306 15.33 6.24 12.11
N VAL A 307 14.07 6.44 11.70
CA VAL A 307 13.41 5.66 10.64
C VAL A 307 14.04 5.96 9.28
N SER A 308 14.54 7.18 9.06
CA SER A 308 15.11 7.60 7.77
C SER A 308 16.30 6.74 7.33
N ALA A 309 17.02 6.14 8.28
CA ALA A 309 18.11 5.21 7.97
C ALA A 309 17.66 3.97 7.16
N LEU A 310 16.37 3.61 7.19
CA LEU A 310 15.79 2.57 6.32
C LEU A 310 15.83 2.95 4.83
N PHE A 311 15.90 4.25 4.52
CA PHE A 311 15.94 4.73 3.15
C PHE A 311 17.36 4.97 2.64
N ASP A 312 18.34 5.15 3.54
CA ASP A 312 19.73 5.47 3.18
C ASP A 312 20.68 4.27 3.26
N ALA A 313 20.38 3.27 4.10
CA ALA A 313 21.20 2.06 4.21
C ALA A 313 20.90 1.09 3.05
N GLN A 314 21.93 0.80 2.25
CA GLN A 314 22.04 -0.16 1.13
C GLN A 314 21.75 0.38 -0.27
#